data_AF-A0A0N4TW49-F1
#
_entry.id   AF-A0A0N4TW49-F1
#
_cell.length_a   1.000
_cell.length_b   1.000
_cell.length_c   1.000
_cell.angle_alpha   90.00
_cell.angle_beta   90.00
_cell.angle_gamma   90.00
#
_symmetry.space_group_name_H-M   'P 1'
#
loop_
_entity.id
_entity.type
_entity.pdbx_description
1 polymer ?
#
loop_
_entity_poly.entity_id
_entity_poly.type
_entity_poly.pdbx_seq_one_letter_code
_entity_poly.pdbx_strand_id
1 'polypeptide(L)'
;MSEVQQFIDELIALKKIVVISKSWCIYCKRTRKALAAYPLERDAMEWIDINKRSDGKEILDYMEQITGSRRVPRIFIGGEFFGGCAEICAAKRDATNTLLGVYVLWLSRIVKVQRRLYENWDRTARLSK
;
A
#
# COMPACT_ATOMS: atom_id res chain seq x y z
N MET A 1 -5.81 0.76 -24.13
CA MET A 1 -5.21 1.16 -22.85
C MET A 1 -4.27 2.32 -23.12
N SER A 2 -4.37 3.44 -22.40
CA SER A 2 -3.36 4.51 -22.51
C SER A 2 -2.08 4.16 -21.73
N GLU A 3 -0.97 4.85 -22.01
CA GLU A 3 0.30 4.65 -21.28
C GLU A 3 0.12 4.86 -19.76
N VAL A 4 -0.66 5.88 -19.37
CA VAL A 4 -0.96 6.18 -17.96
C VAL A 4 -1.79 5.07 -17.31
N GLN A 5 -2.78 4.53 -18.02
CA GLN A 5 -3.60 3.42 -17.52
C GLN A 5 -2.72 2.20 -17.26
N GLN A 6 -1.91 1.81 -18.24
CA GLN A 6 -0.99 0.68 -18.13
C GLN A 6 0.00 0.87 -16.97
N PHE A 7 0.63 2.05 -16.87
CA PHE A 7 1.56 2.36 -15.78
C PHE A 7 0.91 2.21 -14.40
N ILE A 8 -0.31 2.73 -14.23
CA ILE A 8 -1.02 2.64 -12.95
C ILE A 8 -1.42 1.20 -12.63
N ASP A 9 -1.92 0.45 -13.61
CA ASP A 9 -2.34 -0.94 -13.44
C ASP A 9 -1.16 -1.86 -13.08
N GLU A 10 -0.04 -1.72 -13.80
CA GLU A 10 1.20 -2.44 -13.51
C GLU A 10 1.70 -2.12 -12.10
N LEU A 11 1.64 -0.84 -11.70
CA LEU A 11 2.06 -0.43 -10.37
C LEU A 11 1.16 -1.00 -9.27
N ILE A 12 -0.15 -0.98 -9.48
CA ILE A 12 -1.15 -1.56 -8.57
C ILE A 12 -0.96 -3.07 -8.42
N ALA A 13 -0.61 -3.77 -9.51
CA ALA A 13 -0.32 -5.20 -9.49
C ALA A 13 1.02 -5.54 -8.82
N LEU A 14 2.05 -4.71 -9.02
CA LEU A 14 3.41 -4.96 -8.53
C LEU A 14 3.59 -4.61 -7.05
N LYS A 15 3.02 -3.48 -6.60
CA LYS A 15 3.24 -2.96 -5.24
C LYS A 15 2.12 -3.39 -4.31
N LYS A 16 2.48 -3.75 -3.07
CA LYS A 16 1.50 -4.16 -2.06
C LYS A 16 0.53 -3.01 -1.73
N ILE A 17 1.04 -1.78 -1.71
CA ILE A 17 0.25 -0.56 -1.47
C ILE A 17 0.64 0.52 -2.48
N VAL A 18 -0.34 1.11 -3.15
CA VAL A 18 -0.14 2.27 -4.02
C VAL A 18 -1.00 3.42 -3.51
N VAL A 19 -0.41 4.60 -3.38
CA VAL A 19 -1.12 5.81 -2.95
C VAL A 19 -0.97 6.91 -3.99
N ILE A 20 -2.08 7.25 -4.65
CA ILE A 20 -2.16 8.45 -5.49
C ILE A 20 -2.42 9.65 -4.60
N SER A 21 -1.55 10.66 -4.70
CA SER A 21 -1.45 11.74 -3.72
C SER A 21 -1.15 13.09 -4.37
N LYS A 22 -1.30 14.15 -3.56
CA LYS A 22 -0.79 15.51 -3.85
C LYS A 22 0.03 15.98 -2.66
N SER A 23 1.24 16.48 -2.91
CA SER A 23 2.19 16.99 -1.90
C SER A 23 1.57 17.96 -0.87
N TRP A 24 0.73 18.89 -1.32
CA TRP A 24 0.10 19.90 -0.45
C TRP A 24 -1.16 19.41 0.28
N CYS A 25 -1.71 18.24 -0.06
CA CYS A 25 -2.99 17.77 0.46
C CYS A 25 -2.90 17.32 1.92
N ILE A 26 -3.71 17.92 2.80
CA ILE A 26 -3.76 17.58 4.21
C ILE A 26 -4.25 16.13 4.46
N TYR A 27 -5.16 15.63 3.62
CA TYR A 27 -5.66 14.24 3.71
C TYR A 27 -4.60 13.21 3.30
N CYS A 28 -3.74 13.54 2.33
CA CYS A 28 -2.59 12.71 1.97
C CYS A 28 -1.58 12.63 3.12
N LYS A 29 -1.32 13.76 3.81
CA LYS A 29 -0.47 13.78 5.01
C LYS A 29 -1.04 12.93 6.14
N ARG A 30 -2.37 12.97 6.36
CA ARG A 30 -3.06 12.11 7.35
C ARG A 30 -2.95 10.63 6.98
N THR A 31 -3.16 10.29 5.70
CA THR A 31 -3.00 8.93 5.18
C THR A 31 -1.58 8.40 5.41
N ARG A 32 -0.56 9.23 5.17
CA ARG A 32 0.84 8.88 5.44
C ARG A 32 1.06 8.53 6.92
N LYS A 33 0.53 9.33 7.83
CA LYS A 33 0.60 9.06 9.28
C LYS A 33 -0.18 7.80 9.67
N ALA A 34 -1.29 7.49 9.01
CA ALA A 34 -2.06 6.28 9.28
C ALA A 34 -1.29 5.04 8.83
N LEU A 35 -0.70 5.08 7.64
CA LEU A 35 0.07 3.98 7.07
C LEU A 35 1.42 3.76 7.77
N ALA A 36 2.06 4.81 8.29
CA ALA A 36 3.31 4.72 9.04
C ALA A 36 3.19 3.93 10.36
N ALA A 37 1.98 3.67 10.84
CA ALA A 37 1.76 2.87 12.05
C ALA A 37 1.90 1.36 11.80
N TYR A 38 1.93 0.91 10.54
CA TYR A 38 2.01 -0.50 10.20
C TYR A 38 3.45 -0.93 9.90
N PRO A 39 3.89 -2.13 10.35
CA PRO A 39 5.22 -2.64 10.09
C PRO A 39 5.33 -3.17 8.66
N LEU A 40 5.42 -2.26 7.69
CA LEU A 40 5.56 -2.58 6.28
C LEU A 40 7.03 -2.46 5.85
N GLU A 41 7.46 -3.34 4.94
CA GLU A 41 8.77 -3.23 4.29
C GLU A 41 8.85 -1.93 3.49
N ARG A 42 10.04 -1.32 3.41
CA ARG A 42 10.21 -0.02 2.72
C ARG A 42 9.75 -0.03 1.26
N ASP A 43 9.93 -1.15 0.56
CA ASP A 43 9.59 -1.29 -0.86
C ASP A 43 8.14 -1.78 -1.10
N ALA A 44 7.39 -2.06 -0.03
CA ALA A 44 6.01 -2.53 -0.13
C ALA A 44 5.04 -1.46 -0.66
N MET A 45 5.42 -0.18 -0.59
CA MET A 45 4.51 0.94 -0.81
C MET A 45 5.08 1.98 -1.76
N GLU A 46 4.26 2.39 -2.73
CA GLU A 46 4.59 3.45 -3.67
C GLU A 46 3.69 4.68 -3.49
N TRP A 47 4.27 5.88 -3.59
CA TRP A 47 3.55 7.15 -3.49
C TRP A 47 3.69 7.93 -4.79
N ILE A 48 2.59 8.04 -5.53
CA ILE A 48 2.53 8.85 -6.74
C ILE A 48 2.07 10.25 -6.37
N ASP A 49 2.98 11.22 -6.38
CA ASP A 49 2.65 12.65 -6.25
C ASP A 49 2.36 13.22 -7.64
N ILE A 50 1.09 13.37 -7.96
CA ILE A 50 0.66 13.79 -9.30
C ILE A 50 1.07 15.22 -9.64
N ASN A 51 1.41 16.05 -8.64
CA ASN A 51 1.91 17.41 -8.89
C ASN A 51 3.34 17.41 -9.45
N LYS A 52 4.06 16.28 -9.32
CA LYS A 52 5.44 16.13 -9.80
C LYS A 52 5.53 15.43 -11.15
N ARG A 53 4.39 15.21 -11.80
CA ARG A 53 4.31 14.52 -13.08
C ARG A 53 3.59 15.40 -14.11
N SER A 54 3.99 15.29 -15.36
CA SER A 54 3.35 15.97 -16.50
C SER A 54 1.98 15.37 -16.82
N ASP A 55 1.78 14.08 -16.56
CA ASP A 55 0.56 13.31 -16.82
C ASP A 55 -0.42 13.25 -15.63
N GLY A 56 -0.27 14.18 -14.67
CA GLY A 56 -1.06 14.18 -13.45
C GLY A 56 -2.56 14.32 -13.69
N LYS A 57 -2.98 14.99 -14.77
CA LYS A 57 -4.40 15.13 -15.13
C LYS A 57 -4.98 13.80 -15.60
N GLU A 58 -4.26 13.10 -16.47
CA GLU A 58 -4.62 11.79 -17.02
C GLU A 58 -4.72 10.74 -15.91
N ILE A 59 -3.82 10.79 -14.92
CA ILE A 59 -3.90 9.94 -13.74
C ILE A 59 -5.21 10.21 -12.98
N LEU A 60 -5.59 11.48 -12.77
CA LEU A 60 -6.85 11.79 -12.09
C LEU A 60 -8.08 11.33 -12.87
N ASP A 61 -8.06 11.51 -14.19
CA ASP A 61 -9.14 11.06 -15.07
C ASP A 61 -9.27 9.53 -15.00
N TYR A 62 -8.14 8.81 -14.95
CA TYR A 62 -8.16 7.37 -14.75
C TYR A 62 -8.65 6.97 -13.35
N MET A 63 -8.25 7.69 -12.30
CA MET A 63 -8.77 7.46 -10.95
C MET A 63 -10.29 7.63 -10.90
N GLU A 64 -10.86 8.58 -11.63
CA GLU A 64 -12.31 8.72 -11.72
C GLU A 64 -12.97 7.51 -12.38
N GLN A 65 -12.36 6.97 -13.43
CA GLN A 65 -12.87 5.77 -14.11
C GLN A 65 -12.90 4.55 -13.19
N ILE A 66 -11.83 4.28 -12.44
CA ILE A 66 -11.71 3.02 -11.67
C ILE A 66 -12.12 3.15 -10.18
N THR A 67 -12.19 4.36 -9.64
CA THR A 67 -12.55 4.61 -8.22
C THR A 67 -13.80 5.46 -8.04
N GLY A 68 -14.35 5.99 -9.13
CA GLY A 68 -15.53 6.86 -9.13
C GLY A 68 -15.26 8.31 -8.73
N SER A 69 -14.01 8.75 -8.51
CA SER A 69 -13.72 10.17 -8.31
C SER A 69 -12.24 10.55 -8.39
N ARG A 70 -11.95 11.77 -8.89
CA ARG A 70 -10.62 12.39 -9.01
C ARG A 70 -9.98 12.86 -7.69
N ARG A 71 -10.65 12.75 -6.55
CA ARG A 71 -10.12 13.26 -5.27
C ARG A 71 -8.99 12.39 -4.74
N VAL A 72 -7.93 13.03 -4.24
CA VAL A 72 -6.83 12.34 -3.54
C VAL A 72 -7.05 12.41 -2.02
N PRO A 73 -6.53 11.46 -1.23
CA PRO A 73 -5.77 10.28 -1.67
C PRO A 73 -6.64 9.16 -2.25
N ARG A 74 -6.09 8.40 -3.20
CA ARG A 74 -6.62 7.10 -3.64
C ARG A 74 -5.64 6.01 -3.24
N ILE A 75 -6.12 5.01 -2.53
CA ILE A 75 -5.31 3.98 -1.90
C ILE A 75 -5.73 2.64 -2.50
N PHE A 76 -4.75 1.91 -3.01
CA PHE A 76 -4.88 0.53 -3.47
C PHE A 76 -4.05 -0.38 -2.58
N ILE A 77 -4.61 -1.52 -2.20
CA ILE A 77 -3.95 -2.51 -1.34
C ILE A 77 -4.17 -3.89 -1.95
N GLY A 78 -3.08 -4.58 -2.26
CA GLY A 78 -3.12 -5.92 -2.84
C GLY A 78 -3.84 -6.00 -4.19
N GLY A 79 -3.66 -4.98 -5.05
CA GLY A 79 -4.29 -4.91 -6.37
C GLY A 79 -5.69 -4.28 -6.39
N GLU A 80 -6.34 -4.11 -5.23
CA GLU A 80 -7.73 -3.67 -5.16
C GLU A 80 -7.87 -2.24 -4.63
N PHE A 81 -8.90 -1.52 -5.09
CA PHE A 81 -9.21 -0.19 -4.58
C PHE A 81 -9.73 -0.27 -3.14
N PHE A 82 -8.98 0.30 -2.21
CA PHE A 82 -9.34 0.29 -0.79
C PHE A 82 -10.20 1.47 -0.37
N GLY A 83 -9.91 2.66 -0.92
CA GLY A 83 -10.61 3.88 -0.54
C GLY A 83 -9.70 5.12 -0.48
N GLY A 84 -10.13 6.10 0.31
CA GLY A 84 -9.39 7.33 0.57
C GLY A 84 -8.96 7.49 2.02
N CYS A 85 -8.82 8.75 2.45
CA CYS A 85 -8.31 9.06 3.78
C CYS A 85 -9.27 8.62 4.91
N ALA A 86 -10.58 8.60 4.67
CA ALA A 86 -11.55 8.23 5.69
C ALA A 86 -11.42 6.75 6.04
N GLU A 87 -11.39 5.90 5.01
CA GLU A 87 -11.32 4.44 5.12
C GLU A 87 -10.03 4.01 5.81
N ILE A 88 -8.87 4.58 5.43
CA ILE A 88 -7.60 4.21 6.06
C ILE A 88 -7.49 4.70 7.51
N CYS A 89 -8.10 5.84 7.83
CA CYS A 89 -8.15 6.34 9.20
C CYS A 89 -9.11 5.54 10.07
N ALA A 90 -10.20 5.02 9.51
CA ALA A 90 -11.10 4.08 10.18
C ALA A 90 -10.40 2.74 10.42
N ALA A 91 -9.72 2.19 9.41
CA ALA A 91 -8.98 0.93 9.53
C ALA A 91 -7.88 0.96 10.60
N LYS A 92 -7.25 2.11 10.82
CA LYS A 92 -6.30 2.29 11.93
C LYS A 92 -6.95 2.10 13.31
N ARG A 93 -8.22 2.49 13.47
CA ARG A 93 -8.95 2.35 14.74
C ARG A 93 -9.38 0.90 14.97
N ASP A 94 -9.69 0.17 13.89
CA ASP A 94 -10.21 -1.20 13.92
C ASP A 94 -9.15 -2.21 13.42
N ALA A 95 -8.19 -2.53 14.29
CA ALA A 95 -6.99 -3.31 13.93
C ALA A 95 -7.26 -4.79 13.54
N THR A 96 -8.48 -5.30 13.72
CA THR A 96 -8.77 -6.75 13.63
C THR A 96 -9.62 -7.19 12.43
N ASN A 97 -10.38 -6.32 11.76
CA ASN A 97 -11.39 -6.74 10.77
C ASN A 97 -11.32 -6.06 9.39
N THR A 98 -10.28 -5.27 9.11
CA THR A 98 -10.12 -4.66 7.77
C THR A 98 -9.23 -5.51 6.86
N LEU A 99 -9.36 -5.40 5.54
CA LEU A 99 -8.45 -6.06 4.59
C LEU A 99 -6.97 -5.77 4.90
N LEU A 100 -6.67 -4.53 5.33
CA LEU A 100 -5.33 -4.15 5.80
C LEU A 100 -4.97 -4.90 7.11
N GLY A 101 -5.90 -5.06 8.04
CA GLY A 101 -5.72 -5.86 9.26
C GLY A 101 -5.50 -7.35 8.98
N VAL A 102 -6.32 -7.96 8.12
CA VAL A 102 -6.15 -9.36 7.68
C VAL A 102 -4.81 -9.54 6.95
N TYR A 103 -4.43 -8.59 6.09
CA TYR A 103 -3.15 -8.62 5.38
C TYR A 103 -1.95 -8.43 6.32
N VAL A 104 -2.04 -7.51 7.29
CA VAL A 104 -1.01 -7.33 8.33
C VAL A 104 -0.92 -8.57 9.23
N LEU A 105 -2.03 -9.22 9.58
CA LEU A 105 -2.06 -10.47 10.34
C LEU A 105 -1.46 -11.63 9.51
N TRP A 106 -1.76 -11.70 8.22
CA TRP A 106 -1.21 -12.68 7.30
C TRP A 106 0.30 -12.50 7.12
N LEU A 107 0.77 -11.28 6.86
CA LEU A 107 2.20 -10.94 6.80
C LEU A 107 2.89 -11.22 8.14
N SER A 108 2.27 -10.87 9.28
CA SER A 108 2.83 -11.15 10.61
C SER A 108 2.95 -12.65 10.87
N ARG A 109 2.02 -13.48 10.37
CA ARG A 109 2.12 -14.95 10.44
C ARG A 109 3.23 -15.47 9.55
N ILE A 110 3.37 -14.97 8.31
CA ILE A 110 4.46 -15.36 7.41
C ILE A 110 5.82 -14.94 7.95
N VAL A 111 5.98 -13.71 8.41
CA VAL A 111 7.24 -13.22 9.00
C VAL A 111 7.62 -14.04 10.24
N LYS A 112 6.66 -14.40 11.10
CA LYS A 112 6.93 -15.31 12.24
C LYS A 112 7.38 -16.70 11.78
N VAL A 113 6.76 -17.23 10.72
CA VAL A 113 7.14 -18.53 10.14
C VAL A 113 8.53 -18.46 9.50
N GLN A 114 8.81 -17.46 8.65
CA GLN A 114 10.13 -17.27 8.03
C GLN A 114 11.23 -17.02 9.07
N ARG A 115 10.97 -16.20 10.10
CA ARG A 115 11.91 -15.96 11.19
C ARG A 115 12.21 -17.25 11.96
N ARG A 116 11.19 -18.04 12.28
CA ARG A 116 11.35 -19.34 12.94
C ARG A 116 12.11 -20.34 12.05
N LEU A 117 11.88 -20.32 10.74
CA LEU A 117 12.63 -21.16 9.79
C LEU A 117 14.10 -20.71 9.69
N TYR A 118 14.39 -19.42 9.68
CA TYR A 118 15.76 -18.88 9.67
C TYR A 118 16.49 -19.17 10.99
N GLU A 119 15.85 -18.97 12.13
CA GLU A 119 16.38 -19.30 13.47
C GLU A 119 16.58 -20.80 13.67
N ASN A 120 15.79 -21.65 13.01
CA ASN A 120 15.98 -23.10 13.02
C ASN A 120 17.09 -23.52 12.07
N TRP A 121 17.18 -22.92 10.88
CA TRP A 121 18.26 -23.18 9.93
C TRP A 121 19.64 -22.77 10.49
N ASP A 122 19.75 -21.57 11.09
CA ASP A 122 20.99 -21.09 11.74
C ASP A 122 21.38 -21.99 12.93
N ARG A 123 20.41 -22.53 13.68
CA ARG A 123 20.67 -23.54 14.72
C ARG A 123 21.20 -24.85 14.15
N THR A 124 20.60 -25.36 13.07
CA THR A 124 21.06 -26.60 12.43
C THR A 124 22.42 -26.45 11.74
N ALA A 125 22.69 -25.29 11.13
CA ALA A 125 23.97 -24.99 10.48
C ALA A 125 25.14 -24.83 11.47
N ARG A 126 24.83 -24.52 12.74
CA ARG A 126 25.82 -24.40 13.83
C ARG A 126 26.11 -25.74 14.54
N LEU A 127 25.25 -26.75 14.35
CA LEU A 127 25.40 -28.11 14.88
C LEU A 127 26.06 -29.08 13.87
N SER A 128 26.25 -28.65 12.61
CA SER A 128 26.89 -29.43 11.54
C SER A 128 28.38 -29.08 11.34
N LYS A 129 29.03 -28.51 12.35
CA LYS A 129 30.49 -28.29 12.46
C LYS A 129 30.96 -28.98 13.72
#